data_AF-A0A2V9J0K6-F1
#
_entry.id   AF-A0A2V9J0K6-F1
#
_cell.length_a   1.000
_cell.length_b   1.000
_cell.length_c   1.000
_cell.angle_alpha   90.00
_cell.angle_beta   90.00
_cell.angle_gamma   90.00
#
_symmetry.space_group_name_H-M   'P 1'
#
loop_
_entity.id
_entity.type
_entity.pdbx_description
1 polymer ?
#
loop_
_entity_poly.entity_id
_entity_poly.type
_entity_poly.pdbx_seq_one_letter_code
_entity_poly.pdbx_strand_id
1 'polypeptide(L)'
;MIRDITKIDPALSPDHVYPQVPAFSGPASAQMHRGVIDILGVTRSTGCGMRNRLAVIELKVSEEINLPLQGLDYWLRVKWLQERGQFKEFGYFPGTELSNEAPLLYLVCPAFRFHSTTGRMLRYLHPSIEVVQVGLNDQWRDGVKVLFRRVLKPGED
;
A
#
# COMPACT_ATOMS: atom_id res chain seq x y z
N MET A 1 15.05 -4.89 5.90
CA MET A 1 13.59 -5.14 5.99
C MET A 1 13.02 -4.16 7.01
N ILE A 2 11.94 -3.44 6.66
CA ILE A 2 11.28 -2.54 7.60
C ILE A 2 10.62 -3.41 8.67
N ARG A 3 11.23 -3.49 9.85
CA ARG A 3 10.75 -4.34 10.97
C ARG A 3 9.55 -3.72 11.70
N ASP A 4 9.37 -2.41 11.56
CA ASP A 4 8.35 -1.65 12.23
C ASP A 4 7.67 -0.74 11.20
N ILE A 5 6.47 -1.13 10.78
CA ILE A 5 5.70 -0.43 9.76
C ILE A 5 5.27 0.98 10.23
N THR A 6 5.21 1.20 11.55
CA THR A 6 4.78 2.48 12.13
C THR A 6 5.81 3.59 11.87
N LYS A 7 7.06 3.20 11.54
CA LYS A 7 8.08 4.14 11.06
C LYS A 7 7.77 4.72 9.70
N ILE A 8 7.01 4.01 8.85
CA ILE A 8 6.51 4.54 7.57
C ILE A 8 5.35 5.48 7.85
N ASP A 9 4.38 5.03 8.64
CA ASP A 9 3.21 5.80 9.04
C ASP A 9 2.67 5.31 10.40
N PRO A 10 2.59 6.16 11.44
CA PRO A 10 2.03 5.78 12.73
C PRO A 10 0.57 5.33 12.68
N ALA A 11 -0.17 5.69 11.61
CA ALA A 11 -1.53 5.24 11.38
C ALA A 11 -1.61 3.75 11.01
N LEU A 12 -0.49 3.12 10.60
CA LEU A 12 -0.46 1.69 10.28
C LEU A 12 -0.41 0.85 11.57
N SER A 13 -1.13 -0.28 11.56
CA SER A 13 -1.13 -1.23 12.66
C SER A 13 0.10 -2.14 12.58
N PRO A 14 0.91 -2.24 13.65
CA PRO A 14 2.02 -3.19 13.70
C PRO A 14 1.57 -4.64 13.87
N ASP A 15 0.32 -4.87 14.32
CA ASP A 15 -0.19 -6.20 14.65
C ASP A 15 -0.61 -7.00 13.41
N HIS A 16 -0.82 -6.32 12.29
CA HIS A 16 -1.30 -6.90 11.04
C HIS A 16 -0.48 -6.42 9.86
N VAL A 17 0.70 -7.03 9.71
CA VAL A 17 1.65 -6.76 8.64
C VAL A 17 2.02 -8.06 7.96
N TYR A 18 1.64 -8.19 6.69
CA TYR A 18 1.88 -9.37 5.88
C TYR A 18 2.86 -9.00 4.76
N PRO A 19 4.15 -9.35 4.90
CA PRO A 19 5.13 -9.15 3.83
C PRO A 19 4.99 -10.23 2.75
N GLN A 20 5.38 -9.88 1.52
CA GLN A 20 5.52 -10.82 0.40
C GLN A 20 4.23 -11.63 0.14
N VAL A 21 3.10 -10.94 0.08
CA VAL A 21 1.79 -11.56 -0.13
C VAL A 21 1.63 -11.92 -1.60
N PRO A 22 1.34 -13.18 -1.95
CA PRO A 22 1.06 -13.56 -3.33
C PRO A 22 -0.07 -12.70 -3.89
N ALA A 23 0.17 -12.05 -5.03
CA ALA A 23 -0.88 -11.29 -5.70
C ALA A 23 -1.90 -12.29 -6.25
N PHE A 24 -3.06 -12.33 -5.60
CA PHE A 24 -4.13 -13.27 -5.93
C PHE A 24 -4.55 -13.10 -7.39
N SER A 25 -4.61 -14.21 -8.13
CA SER A 25 -5.14 -14.21 -9.50
C SER A 25 -6.66 -14.17 -9.43
N GLY A 26 -7.27 -13.15 -10.02
CA GLY A 26 -8.69 -13.22 -10.38
C GLY A 26 -8.94 -14.32 -11.43
N PRO A 27 -10.20 -14.72 -11.67
CA PRO A 27 -10.54 -15.85 -12.55
C PRO A 27 -10.07 -15.70 -14.01
N ALA A 28 -9.68 -14.50 -14.45
CA ALA A 28 -9.19 -14.23 -15.80
C ALA A 28 -7.64 -14.29 -15.96
N SER A 29 -6.86 -14.52 -14.89
CA SER A 29 -5.38 -14.44 -14.93
C SER A 29 -4.70 -15.61 -14.20
N ALA A 30 -5.31 -16.79 -14.24
CA ALA A 30 -4.80 -17.98 -13.56
C ALA A 30 -3.44 -18.50 -14.10
N GLN A 31 -2.90 -17.94 -15.18
CA GLN A 31 -1.70 -18.48 -15.84
C GLN A 31 -0.57 -17.49 -16.13
N MET A 32 -0.70 -16.19 -15.86
CA MET A 32 0.34 -15.24 -16.28
C MET A 32 0.54 -14.14 -15.24
N HIS A 33 1.67 -14.24 -14.52
CA HIS A 33 2.18 -13.30 -13.51
C HIS A 33 1.60 -13.45 -12.09
N ARG A 34 2.17 -14.41 -11.34
CA ARG A 34 2.17 -14.37 -9.87
C ARG A 34 3.04 -13.20 -9.41
N GLY A 35 2.48 -12.00 -9.40
CA GLY A 35 3.08 -10.85 -8.73
C GLY A 35 3.14 -11.10 -7.22
N VAL A 36 3.98 -10.35 -6.51
CA VAL A 36 4.07 -10.42 -5.04
C VAL A 36 3.91 -9.01 -4.52
N ILE A 37 2.90 -8.80 -3.67
CA ILE A 37 2.69 -7.55 -2.96
C ILE A 37 3.77 -7.46 -1.89
N ASP A 38 4.53 -6.37 -1.88
CA ASP A 38 5.63 -6.20 -0.93
C ASP A 38 5.15 -6.30 0.51
N ILE A 39 4.14 -5.50 0.88
CA ILE A 39 3.48 -5.57 2.18
C ILE A 39 1.99 -5.26 2.03
N LEU A 40 1.16 -6.09 2.68
CA LEU A 40 -0.26 -5.85 2.90
C LEU A 40 -0.49 -5.66 4.41
N GLY A 41 -1.24 -4.62 4.79
CA GLY A 41 -1.55 -4.34 6.18
C GLY A 41 -2.87 -3.61 6.35
N VAL A 42 -3.07 -3.04 7.54
CA VAL A 42 -4.23 -2.19 7.85
C VAL A 42 -3.84 -0.95 8.65
N THR A 43 -4.67 0.08 8.57
CA THR A 43 -4.62 1.20 9.52
C THR A 43 -5.14 0.77 10.89
N ARG A 44 -4.70 1.50 11.93
CA ARG A 44 -5.25 1.39 13.27
C ARG A 44 -6.65 1.99 13.30
N SER A 45 -7.61 1.25 13.85
CA SER A 45 -8.87 1.84 14.31
C SER A 45 -8.58 2.78 15.48
N THR A 46 -8.77 4.08 15.28
CA THR A 46 -8.63 5.10 16.34
C THR A 46 -9.90 5.93 16.42
N GLY A 47 -10.83 5.53 17.30
CA GLY A 47 -12.11 6.22 17.50
C GLY A 47 -13.30 5.26 17.53
N CYS A 48 -14.39 5.69 18.16
CA CYS A 48 -15.63 4.91 18.22
C CYS A 48 -16.24 4.78 16.81
N GLY A 49 -16.43 3.54 16.33
CA GLY A 49 -17.03 3.26 15.03
C GLY A 49 -16.08 3.26 13.83
N MET A 50 -14.78 3.56 14.02
CA MET A 50 -13.80 3.47 12.92
C MET A 50 -13.33 2.03 12.74
N ARG A 51 -13.27 1.57 11.48
CA ARG A 51 -12.79 0.23 11.12
C ARG A 51 -11.39 0.31 10.53
N ASN A 52 -10.69 -0.81 10.54
CA ASN A 52 -9.31 -0.89 10.04
C ASN A 52 -9.33 -0.89 8.51
N ARG A 53 -8.77 0.14 7.87
CA ARG A 53 -8.74 0.28 6.41
C ARG A 53 -7.54 -0.50 5.87
N LEU A 54 -7.74 -1.26 4.80
CA LEU A 54 -6.63 -1.99 4.15
C LEU A 54 -5.58 -1.01 3.61
N ALA A 55 -4.32 -1.42 3.67
CA ALA A 55 -3.18 -0.67 3.15
C ALA A 55 -2.29 -1.59 2.30
N VAL A 56 -2.10 -1.22 1.04
CA VAL A 56 -1.15 -1.84 0.11
C VAL A 56 0.10 -0.99 0.11
N ILE A 57 1.25 -1.56 0.47
CA ILE A 57 2.51 -0.84 0.54
C ILE A 57 3.48 -1.45 -0.45
N GLU A 58 3.79 -0.68 -1.50
CA GLU A 58 4.81 -1.00 -2.49
C GLU A 58 6.10 -0.27 -2.16
N LEU A 59 7.23 -0.98 -2.12
CA LEU A 59 8.51 -0.45 -1.68
C LEU A 59 9.59 -0.63 -2.73
N LYS A 60 10.29 0.46 -3.07
CA LYS A 60 11.47 0.40 -3.93
C LYS A 60 12.68 0.98 -3.23
N VAL A 61 13.81 0.29 -3.38
CA VAL A 61 15.10 0.69 -2.79
C VAL A 61 15.92 1.59 -3.71
N SER A 62 15.47 1.77 -4.95
CA SER A 62 16.06 2.59 -6.00
C SER A 62 14.97 3.27 -6.81
N GLU A 63 15.38 4.17 -7.69
CA GLU A 63 14.45 4.83 -8.61
C GLU A 63 13.88 3.82 -9.60
N GLU A 64 12.56 3.76 -9.68
CA GLU A 64 11.85 2.87 -10.59
C GLU A 64 10.61 3.58 -11.16
N ILE A 65 10.59 3.74 -12.48
CA ILE A 65 9.50 4.41 -13.19
C ILE A 65 8.15 3.68 -13.02
N ASN A 66 8.19 2.36 -12.82
CA ASN A 66 7.01 1.50 -12.75
C ASN A 66 6.38 1.43 -11.35
N LEU A 67 7.02 1.98 -10.32
CA LEU A 67 6.53 1.94 -8.93
C LEU A 67 5.04 2.30 -8.80
N PRO A 68 4.53 3.39 -9.41
CA PRO A 68 3.11 3.73 -9.29
C PRO A 68 2.18 2.71 -9.95
N LEU A 69 2.57 2.15 -11.12
CA LEU A 69 1.74 1.19 -11.86
C LEU A 69 1.71 -0.17 -11.18
N GLN A 70 2.84 -0.60 -10.61
CA GLN A 70 2.92 -1.85 -9.85
C GLN A 70 2.07 -1.75 -8.57
N GLY A 71 2.22 -0.65 -7.82
CA GLY A 71 1.38 -0.40 -6.64
C GLY A 71 -0.11 -0.35 -6.98
N LEU A 72 -0.48 0.26 -8.11
CA LEU A 72 -1.86 0.30 -8.59
C LEU A 72 -2.40 -1.08 -8.95
N ASP A 73 -1.63 -1.92 -9.66
CA ASP A 73 -2.03 -3.29 -9.99
C ASP A 73 -2.35 -4.09 -8.71
N TYR A 74 -1.50 -3.99 -7.69
CA TYR A 74 -1.72 -4.66 -6.41
C TYR A 74 -2.91 -4.09 -5.66
N TRP A 75 -3.09 -2.76 -5.68
CA TRP A 75 -4.26 -2.11 -5.10
C TRP A 75 -5.57 -2.61 -5.73
N LEU A 76 -5.63 -2.75 -7.06
CA LEU A 76 -6.82 -3.25 -7.77
C LEU A 76 -7.16 -4.68 -7.35
N ARG A 77 -6.15 -5.55 -7.23
CA ARG A 77 -6.35 -6.94 -6.79
C ARG A 77 -6.85 -7.00 -5.34
N VAL A 78 -6.26 -6.20 -4.44
CA VAL A 78 -6.68 -6.13 -3.03
C VAL A 78 -8.10 -5.60 -2.91
N LYS A 79 -8.46 -4.55 -3.65
CA LYS A 79 -9.84 -4.02 -3.69
C LYS A 79 -10.83 -5.09 -4.15
N TRP A 80 -10.51 -5.83 -5.21
CA TRP A 80 -11.38 -6.89 -5.73
C TRP A 80 -11.65 -8.00 -4.69
N LEU A 81 -10.63 -8.38 -3.91
CA LEU A 81 -10.77 -9.35 -2.82
C LEU A 81 -11.56 -8.79 -1.64
N GLN A 82 -11.34 -7.52 -1.31
CA GLN A 82 -12.05 -6.82 -0.24
C GLN A 82 -13.55 -6.80 -0.50
N GLU A 83 -13.97 -6.43 -1.71
CA GLU A 83 -15.38 -6.38 -2.13
C GLU A 83 -16.07 -7.75 -2.07
N ARG A 84 -15.29 -8.84 -2.06
CA ARG A 84 -15.76 -10.22 -1.97
C ARG A 84 -15.57 -10.84 -0.58
N GLY A 85 -15.05 -10.10 0.39
CA GLY A 85 -14.80 -10.60 1.74
C GLY A 85 -13.72 -11.69 1.85
N GLN A 86 -12.90 -11.90 0.81
CA GLN A 86 -12.02 -13.07 0.71
C GLN A 86 -10.81 -13.04 1.65
N PHE A 87 -10.46 -11.88 2.22
CA PHE A 87 -9.34 -11.80 3.17
C PHE A 87 -9.55 -12.69 4.40
N LYS A 88 -10.77 -12.74 4.93
CA LYS A 88 -11.09 -13.59 6.09
C LYS A 88 -11.04 -15.07 5.71
N GLU A 89 -11.52 -15.43 4.52
CA GLU A 89 -11.48 -16.82 4.01
C GLU A 89 -10.06 -17.32 3.83
N PHE A 90 -9.14 -16.44 3.41
CA PHE A 90 -7.72 -16.75 3.28
C PHE A 90 -6.93 -16.64 4.60
N GLY A 91 -7.60 -16.34 5.72
CA GLY A 91 -6.97 -16.27 7.05
C GLY A 91 -6.22 -14.98 7.34
N TYR A 92 -6.39 -13.92 6.54
CA TYR A 92 -5.82 -12.60 6.82
C TYR A 92 -6.67 -11.83 7.82
N PHE A 93 -6.00 -10.99 8.62
CA PHE A 93 -6.61 -10.07 9.59
C PHE A 93 -7.55 -10.76 10.60
N PRO A 94 -7.14 -11.86 11.27
CA PRO A 94 -7.98 -12.56 12.23
C PRO A 94 -8.36 -11.64 13.39
N GLY A 95 -9.64 -11.67 13.79
CA GLY A 95 -10.16 -10.84 14.89
C GLY A 95 -10.28 -9.35 14.57
N THR A 96 -9.96 -8.92 13.34
CA THR A 96 -9.98 -7.52 12.93
C THR A 96 -11.17 -7.21 12.04
N GLU A 97 -11.91 -6.16 12.40
CA GLU A 97 -12.99 -5.64 11.56
C GLU A 97 -12.42 -4.68 10.51
N LEU A 98 -12.52 -5.09 9.24
CA LEU A 98 -12.05 -4.33 8.09
C LEU A 98 -13.11 -3.29 7.67
N SER A 99 -12.65 -2.09 7.29
CA SER A 99 -13.50 -1.08 6.67
C SER A 99 -13.92 -1.52 5.26
N ASN A 100 -15.07 -1.02 4.80
CA ASN A 100 -15.50 -1.14 3.39
C ASN A 100 -14.91 -0.02 2.52
N GLU A 101 -14.20 0.95 3.12
CA GLU A 101 -13.47 1.96 2.37
C GLU A 101 -12.41 1.34 1.46
N ALA A 102 -12.23 1.91 0.27
CA ALA A 102 -11.24 1.43 -0.68
C ALA A 102 -9.84 1.46 -0.04
N PRO A 103 -8.93 0.51 -0.34
CA PRO A 103 -7.64 0.44 0.34
C PRO A 103 -6.81 1.72 0.18
N LEU A 104 -5.86 1.96 1.06
CA LEU A 104 -4.81 2.96 0.87
C LEU A 104 -3.71 2.37 -0.02
N LEU A 105 -3.14 3.19 -0.92
CA LEU A 105 -1.95 2.83 -1.69
C LEU A 105 -0.74 3.60 -1.18
N TYR A 106 0.18 2.94 -0.49
CA TYR A 106 1.46 3.51 -0.08
C TYR A 106 2.53 3.24 -1.14
N LEU A 107 3.18 4.32 -1.60
CA LEU A 107 4.36 4.24 -2.47
C LEU A 107 5.57 4.70 -1.67
N VAL A 108 6.47 3.76 -1.37
CA VAL A 108 7.60 3.99 -0.46
C VAL A 108 8.92 3.84 -1.21
N CYS A 109 9.75 4.88 -1.23
CA CYS A 109 11.12 4.78 -1.70
C CYS A 109 12.02 5.86 -1.06
N PRO A 110 13.36 5.82 -1.23
CA PRO A 110 14.21 6.93 -0.82
C PRO A 110 13.74 8.24 -1.47
N ALA A 111 13.68 9.32 -0.68
CA ALA A 111 13.03 10.57 -1.05
C ALA A 111 13.50 11.17 -2.38
N PHE A 112 14.80 11.01 -2.70
CA PHE A 112 15.44 11.52 -3.92
C PHE A 112 15.46 10.50 -5.07
N ARG A 113 14.70 9.40 -4.95
CA ARG A 113 14.61 8.32 -5.94
C ARG A 113 13.20 8.17 -6.53
N PHE A 114 12.30 9.12 -6.28
CA PHE A 114 11.05 9.15 -7.03
C PHE A 114 11.32 9.61 -8.45
N HIS A 115 10.87 8.83 -9.43
CA HIS A 115 11.00 9.21 -10.82
C HIS A 115 10.18 10.49 -11.10
N SER A 116 10.73 11.37 -11.94
CA SER A 116 10.13 12.69 -12.24
C SER A 116 8.68 12.62 -12.78
N THR A 117 8.29 11.49 -13.38
CA THR A 117 6.95 11.26 -13.89
C THR A 117 5.95 10.78 -12.84
N THR A 118 6.39 10.31 -11.66
CA THR A 118 5.51 9.73 -10.63
C THR A 118 4.35 10.67 -10.31
N GLY A 119 4.63 11.93 -9.96
CA GLY A 119 3.58 12.90 -9.66
C GLY A 119 2.63 13.18 -10.83
N ARG A 120 3.10 13.09 -12.08
CA ARG A 120 2.25 13.25 -13.27
C ARG A 120 1.31 12.06 -13.46
N MET A 121 1.82 10.85 -13.27
CA MET A 121 1.04 9.61 -13.40
C MET A 121 -0.08 9.55 -12.35
N LEU A 122 0.22 9.94 -11.11
CA LEU A 122 -0.76 9.88 -10.01
C LEU A 122 -1.98 10.78 -10.24
N ARG A 123 -1.85 11.88 -11.00
CA ARG A 123 -3.00 12.77 -11.31
C ARG A 123 -4.05 12.12 -12.21
N TYR A 124 -3.69 11.07 -12.96
CA TYR A 124 -4.63 10.37 -13.84
C TYR A 124 -5.34 9.20 -13.15
N LEU A 125 -5.01 8.92 -11.89
CA LEU A 125 -5.71 7.89 -11.12
C LEU A 125 -7.13 8.35 -10.78
N HIS A 126 -8.01 7.40 -10.53
CA HIS A 126 -9.36 7.72 -10.10
C HIS A 126 -9.34 8.33 -8.67
N PRO A 127 -10.18 9.34 -8.35
CA PRO A 127 -10.16 10.01 -7.04
C PRO A 127 -10.39 9.11 -5.82
N SER A 128 -11.01 7.95 -6.02
CA SER A 128 -11.18 6.94 -4.95
C SER A 128 -9.88 6.22 -4.56
N ILE A 129 -8.80 6.41 -5.32
CA ILE A 129 -7.47 5.84 -5.04
C ILE A 129 -6.68 6.85 -4.23
N GLU A 130 -6.78 6.76 -2.92
CA GLU A 130 -5.98 7.59 -2.02
C GLU A 130 -4.55 7.05 -1.94
N VAL A 131 -3.58 7.87 -2.38
CA VAL A 131 -2.17 7.50 -2.45
C VAL A 131 -1.39 8.19 -1.35
N VAL A 132 -0.60 7.44 -0.60
CA VAL A 132 0.33 7.97 0.40
C VAL A 132 1.76 7.80 -0.10
N GLN A 133 2.36 8.88 -0.55
CA GLN A 133 3.76 8.89 -0.98
C GLN A 133 4.67 9.10 0.21
N VAL A 134 5.60 8.17 0.45
CA VAL A 134 6.53 8.20 1.58
C VAL A 134 7.97 8.23 1.08
N GLY A 135 8.68 9.31 1.38
CA GLY A 135 10.10 9.46 1.09
C GLY A 135 10.97 9.12 2.29
N LEU A 136 11.86 8.14 2.15
CA LEU A 136 12.80 7.71 3.18
C LEU A 136 14.18 8.38 3.05
N ASN A 137 15.01 8.30 4.09
CA ASN A 137 16.44 8.60 4.00
C ASN A 137 17.18 7.61 3.09
N ASP A 138 18.27 8.04 2.46
CA ASP A 138 19.04 7.20 1.53
C ASP A 138 19.71 6.00 2.23
N GLN A 139 20.23 6.22 3.45
CA GLN A 139 20.80 5.19 4.33
C GLN A 139 19.72 4.41 5.12
N TRP A 140 18.59 4.07 4.48
CA TRP A 140 17.47 3.38 5.16
C TRP A 140 17.86 2.02 5.74
N ARG A 141 18.94 1.40 5.24
CA ARG A 141 19.50 0.13 5.77
C ARG A 141 20.04 0.27 7.19
N ASP A 142 20.59 1.44 7.53
CA ASP A 142 21.16 1.74 8.85
C ASP A 142 20.08 2.24 9.83
N GLY A 143 18.94 2.67 9.29
CA GLY A 143 17.77 3.07 10.04
C GLY A 143 16.78 3.82 9.16
N VAL A 144 15.52 3.40 9.20
CA VAL A 144 14.43 4.04 8.45
C VAL A 144 14.07 5.37 9.13
N LYS A 145 14.18 6.46 8.37
CA LYS A 145 13.67 7.80 8.71
C LYS A 145 12.80 8.30 7.57
N VAL A 146 11.56 8.68 7.89
CA VAL A 146 10.66 9.33 6.94
C VAL A 146 11.04 10.80 6.83
N LEU A 147 11.45 11.22 5.64
CA LEU A 147 11.78 12.61 5.31
C LEU A 147 10.53 13.40 4.91
N PHE A 148 9.59 12.74 4.23
CA PHE A 148 8.29 13.32 3.94
C PHE A 148 7.21 12.25 3.82
N ARG A 149 5.97 12.68 4.06
CA ARG A 149 4.76 11.93 3.79
C ARG A 149 3.75 12.85 3.14
N ARG A 150 3.17 12.44 2.01
CA ARG A 150 2.19 13.23 1.26
C ARG A 150 1.00 12.35 0.91
N VAL A 151 -0.18 12.76 1.35
CA VAL A 151 -1.44 12.18 0.89
C VAL A 151 -1.82 12.89 -0.40
N LEU A 152 -2.02 12.10 -1.46
CA LEU A 152 -2.39 12.57 -2.78
C LEU A 152 -3.75 11.98 -3.10
N LYS A 153 -4.72 12.86 -3.33
CA LYS A 153 -6.02 12.51 -3.87
C LYS A 153 -6.04 12.89 -5.35
N PRO A 154 -6.03 11.91 -6.26
CA PRO A 154 -6.08 12.19 -7.68
C PRO A 154 -7.31 13.06 -8.01
N GLY A 155 -7.12 14.16 -8.74
CA GLY A 155 -8.20 15.07 -9.16
C GLY A 155 -8.50 16.26 -8.24
N GLU A 156 -7.76 16.44 -7.14
CA GLU A 156 -7.72 17.70 -6.38
C GLU A 156 -6.45 18.46 -6.78
N ASP A 157 -6.59 19.48 -7.64
CA ASP A 157 -5.57 20.51 -7.92
C ASP A 157 -5.85 21.78 -7.10
#